data_AF-A0A7S4A2S3-F1
#
_entry.id   AF-A0A7S4A2S3-F1
#
_cell.length_a   1.000
_cell.length_b   1.000
_cell.length_c   1.000
_cell.angle_alpha   90.00
_cell.angle_beta   90.00
_cell.angle_gamma   90.00
#
_symmetry.space_group_name_H-M   'P 1'
#
loop_
_entity.id
_entity.type
_entity.pdbx_description
1 polymer ?
#
loop_
_entity_poly.entity_id
_entity_poly.type
_entity_poly.pdbx_seq_one_letter_code
_entity_poly.pdbx_strand_id
1 'polypeptide(L)'
;MQQPRTIALLVATLLHVASAHPCDAEAMKACPFDGGKALGVCLNDPSKHEEKVEISAECADFMKLHETCSAEFAGGTCGGSAFTDDALLCLTSWMNPADVSEACAAALPAKEEAKEEEEVDEATLLKRARRKHARKKAAEQVRKLNEKNDKSAKPKKKAKKRKSTSSGGYGDDL
;
A
#
# COMPACT_ATOMS: atom_id res chain seq x y z
N MET A 1 6.00 8.41 -60.43
CA MET A 1 6.56 7.13 -59.95
C MET A 1 6.93 7.27 -58.49
N GLN A 2 6.61 6.22 -57.74
CA GLN A 2 6.53 6.10 -56.29
C GLN A 2 7.85 6.41 -55.57
N GLN A 3 7.82 7.20 -54.49
CA GLN A 3 8.85 7.21 -53.46
C GLN A 3 8.21 6.61 -52.19
N PRO A 4 8.65 5.44 -51.70
CA PRO A 4 8.08 4.84 -50.52
C PRO A 4 8.50 5.62 -49.27
N ARG A 5 7.50 6.15 -48.56
CA ARG A 5 7.65 6.75 -47.23
C ARG A 5 8.10 5.66 -46.26
N THR A 6 9.41 5.58 -46.02
CA THR A 6 9.98 4.86 -44.89
C THR A 6 9.66 5.63 -43.61
N ILE A 7 8.48 5.36 -43.04
CA ILE A 7 8.16 5.75 -41.67
C ILE A 7 8.98 4.83 -40.77
N ALA A 8 10.18 5.28 -40.40
CA ALA A 8 10.96 4.68 -39.33
C ALA A 8 10.25 5.01 -38.00
N LEU A 9 9.29 4.16 -37.64
CA LEU A 9 8.71 4.13 -36.29
C LEU A 9 9.79 3.61 -35.34
N LEU A 10 10.58 4.54 -34.79
CA LEU A 10 11.43 4.30 -33.62
C LEU A 10 10.51 4.02 -32.43
N VAL A 11 10.14 2.75 -32.27
CA VAL A 11 9.51 2.23 -31.05
C VAL A 11 10.60 2.21 -29.99
N ALA A 12 10.74 3.33 -29.27
CA ALA A 12 11.48 3.39 -28.02
C ALA A 12 10.74 2.51 -27.01
N THR A 13 11.12 1.25 -26.92
CA THR A 13 10.73 0.36 -25.83
C THR A 13 11.27 0.94 -24.54
N LEU A 14 10.44 1.66 -23.78
CA LEU A 14 10.66 1.87 -22.36
C LEU A 14 10.66 0.48 -21.70
N LEU A 15 11.87 -0.07 -21.52
CA LEU A 15 12.15 -1.12 -20.57
C LEU A 15 11.72 -0.58 -19.20
N HIS A 16 10.50 -0.91 -18.79
CA HIS A 16 10.14 -0.85 -17.39
C HIS A 16 10.97 -1.93 -16.72
N VAL A 17 12.14 -1.53 -16.19
CA VAL A 17 12.84 -2.33 -15.19
C VAL A 17 11.83 -2.49 -14.06
N ALA A 18 11.21 -3.67 -13.97
CA ALA A 18 10.58 -4.06 -12.72
C ALA A 18 11.72 -4.02 -11.71
N SER A 19 11.72 -2.99 -10.85
CA SER A 19 12.74 -2.80 -9.83
C SER A 19 12.57 -3.91 -8.83
N ALA A 20 13.16 -5.07 -9.13
CA ALA A 20 13.44 -6.08 -8.14
C ALA A 20 14.27 -5.41 -7.05
N HIS A 21 14.03 -5.79 -5.79
CA HIS A 21 14.75 -5.23 -4.66
C HIS A 21 16.27 -5.31 -4.91
N PRO A 22 17.06 -4.26 -4.64
CA PRO A 22 18.48 -4.21 -5.03
C PRO A 22 19.32 -5.37 -4.50
N CYS A 23 18.86 -5.98 -3.41
CA CYS A 23 19.49 -7.14 -2.77
C CYS A 23 18.73 -8.46 -2.95
N ASP A 24 17.67 -8.55 -3.75
CA ASP A 24 16.79 -9.74 -3.79
C ASP A 24 17.54 -11.01 -4.22
N ALA A 25 18.38 -10.89 -5.26
CA ALA A 25 19.11 -12.01 -5.82
C ALA A 25 20.17 -12.57 -4.84
N GLU A 26 20.75 -11.71 -4.03
CA GLU A 26 21.73 -12.03 -3.00
C GLU A 26 21.05 -12.50 -1.72
N ALA A 27 20.00 -11.82 -1.27
CA ALA A 27 19.23 -12.15 -0.07
C ALA A 27 18.66 -13.57 -0.15
N MET A 28 18.09 -13.95 -1.31
CA MET A 28 17.51 -15.29 -1.49
C MET A 28 18.54 -16.43 -1.45
N LYS A 29 19.83 -16.15 -1.64
CA LYS A 29 20.91 -17.14 -1.62
C LYS A 29 21.68 -17.13 -0.30
N ALA A 30 22.08 -15.93 0.14
CA ALA A 30 22.87 -15.74 1.36
C ALA A 30 22.00 -15.83 2.62
N CYS A 31 20.79 -15.29 2.59
CA CYS A 31 19.96 -15.04 3.78
C CYS A 31 18.47 -15.39 3.55
N PRO A 32 18.11 -16.59 3.06
CA PRO A 32 16.75 -16.93 2.61
C PRO A 32 15.68 -16.91 3.73
N PHE A 33 16.10 -16.94 4.99
CA PHE A 33 15.20 -16.96 6.15
C PHE A 33 15.11 -15.62 6.88
N ASP A 34 15.96 -14.65 6.52
CA ASP A 34 16.02 -13.37 7.20
C ASP A 34 15.23 -12.31 6.43
N GLY A 35 14.48 -11.49 7.17
CA GLY A 35 13.69 -10.40 6.62
C GLY A 35 13.89 -9.11 7.41
N GLY A 36 13.69 -7.98 6.74
CA GLY A 36 13.76 -6.66 7.35
C GLY A 36 15.11 -6.39 8.04
N LYS A 37 15.09 -5.95 9.30
CA LYS A 37 16.34 -5.66 10.04
C LYS A 37 17.27 -6.87 10.15
N ALA A 38 16.74 -8.09 10.27
CA ALA A 38 17.56 -9.31 10.36
C ALA A 38 18.31 -9.56 9.04
N LEU A 39 17.67 -9.24 7.90
CA LEU A 39 18.29 -9.37 6.59
C LEU A 39 19.53 -8.48 6.46
N GLY A 40 19.45 -7.22 6.91
CA GLY A 40 20.60 -6.33 6.93
C GLY A 40 21.76 -6.85 7.79
N VAL A 41 21.46 -7.50 8.91
CA VAL A 41 22.48 -8.11 9.79
C VAL A 41 23.12 -9.33 9.14
N CYS A 42 22.35 -10.13 8.40
CA CYS A 42 22.88 -11.28 7.66
C CYS A 42 23.72 -10.84 6.47
N LEU A 43 23.23 -9.90 5.64
CA LEU A 43 23.95 -9.41 4.47
C LEU A 43 25.28 -8.75 4.83
N ASN A 44 25.36 -8.05 5.98
CA ASN A 44 26.60 -7.43 6.46
C ASN A 44 27.65 -8.41 7.01
N ASP A 45 27.27 -9.65 7.33
CA ASP A 45 28.19 -10.64 7.89
C ASP A 45 28.31 -11.85 6.95
N PRO A 46 29.35 -11.91 6.10
CA PRO A 46 29.59 -13.03 5.19
C PRO A 46 29.69 -14.39 5.90
N SER A 47 29.97 -14.41 7.20
CA SER A 47 30.04 -15.63 8.01
C SER A 47 28.66 -16.23 8.28
N LYS A 48 27.59 -15.45 8.12
CA LYS A 48 26.19 -15.87 8.29
C LYS A 48 25.52 -16.25 6.99
N HIS A 49 26.20 -16.08 5.86
CA HIS A 49 25.64 -16.42 4.56
C HIS A 49 25.57 -17.95 4.42
N GLU A 50 24.38 -18.47 4.09
CA GLU A 50 24.18 -19.89 3.77
C GLU A 50 24.99 -20.29 2.54
N GLU A 51 25.01 -19.43 1.53
CA GLU A 51 25.83 -19.56 0.33
C GLU A 51 26.79 -18.38 0.20
N LYS A 52 28.02 -18.64 -0.24
CA LYS A 52 28.98 -17.57 -0.52
C LYS A 52 28.53 -16.79 -1.74
N VAL A 53 28.02 -15.58 -1.53
CA VAL A 53 27.56 -14.67 -2.58
C VAL A 53 28.42 -13.42 -2.60
N GLU A 54 28.73 -12.93 -3.79
CA GLU A 54 29.34 -11.62 -3.97
C GLU A 54 28.22 -10.57 -4.01
N ILE A 55 28.26 -9.63 -3.06
CA ILE A 55 27.27 -8.54 -2.98
C ILE A 55 27.49 -7.59 -4.15
N SER A 56 26.44 -7.39 -4.97
CA SER A 56 26.50 -6.42 -6.07
C SER A 56 26.68 -4.99 -5.56
N ALA A 57 27.20 -4.10 -6.42
CA ALA A 57 27.37 -2.69 -6.07
C ALA A 57 26.05 -2.04 -5.65
N GLU A 58 24.95 -2.37 -6.34
CA GLU A 58 23.63 -1.82 -6.03
C GLU A 58 23.10 -2.29 -4.67
N CYS A 59 23.26 -3.58 -4.34
CA CYS A 59 22.91 -4.07 -3.01
C CYS A 59 23.80 -3.44 -1.92
N ALA A 60 25.10 -3.27 -2.18
CA ALA A 60 26.01 -2.63 -1.23
C ALA A 60 25.64 -1.16 -0.97
N ASP A 61 25.23 -0.42 -2.00
CA ASP A 61 24.81 0.97 -1.85
C ASP A 61 23.46 1.07 -1.14
N PHE A 62 22.54 0.14 -1.40
CA PHE A 62 21.30 0.00 -0.65
C PHE A 62 21.55 -0.29 0.84
N MET A 63 22.46 -1.21 1.16
CA MET A 63 22.85 -1.50 2.55
C MET A 63 23.41 -0.26 3.25
N LYS A 64 24.29 0.51 2.59
CA LYS A 64 24.84 1.76 3.15
C LYS A 64 23.76 2.81 3.38
N LEU A 65 22.80 2.95 2.47
CA LEU A 65 21.66 3.84 2.65
C LEU A 65 20.87 3.45 3.90
N HIS A 66 20.61 2.15 4.07
CA HIS A 66 19.89 1.63 5.22
C HIS A 66 20.63 1.82 6.55
N GLU A 67 21.95 1.74 6.56
CA GLU A 67 22.77 2.08 7.73
C GLU A 67 22.72 3.57 8.05
N THR A 68 22.84 4.42 7.03
CA THR A 68 22.80 5.88 7.17
C THR A 68 21.44 6.36 7.67
N CYS A 69 20.36 5.76 7.17
CA CYS A 69 18.97 6.07 7.53
C CYS A 69 18.44 5.18 8.68
N SER A 70 19.30 4.49 9.42
CA SER A 70 18.89 3.53 10.46
C SER A 70 18.02 4.14 11.56
N ALA A 71 18.20 5.43 11.87
CA ALA A 71 17.36 6.17 12.82
C ALA A 71 15.91 6.29 12.33
N GLU A 72 15.71 6.57 11.05
CA GLU A 72 14.38 6.72 10.42
C GLU A 72 13.62 5.39 10.38
N PHE A 73 14.34 4.28 10.28
CA PHE A 73 13.76 2.94 10.28
C PHE A 73 13.53 2.35 11.68
N ALA A 74 14.14 2.93 12.71
CA ALA A 74 14.01 2.44 14.09
C ALA A 74 12.66 2.80 14.74
N GLY A 75 11.98 3.84 14.26
CA GLY A 75 10.69 4.28 14.78
C GLY A 75 10.00 5.31 13.89
N GLY A 76 8.81 5.78 14.27
CA GLY A 76 8.08 6.79 13.50
C GLY A 76 7.44 6.24 12.22
N THR A 77 7.35 7.09 11.19
CA THR A 77 6.63 6.80 9.93
C THR A 77 7.23 5.63 9.15
N CYS A 78 8.55 5.44 9.20
CA CYS A 78 9.25 4.34 8.55
C CYS A 78 9.68 3.22 9.49
N GLY A 79 9.15 3.20 10.72
CA GLY A 79 9.45 2.16 11.70
C GLY A 79 9.20 0.76 11.14
N GLY A 80 10.25 -0.07 11.13
CA GLY A 80 10.17 -1.47 10.67
C GLY A 80 10.22 -1.67 9.15
N SER A 81 10.40 -0.61 8.36
CA SER A 81 10.58 -0.69 6.89
C SER A 81 12.06 -0.83 6.48
N ALA A 82 12.98 -1.09 7.42
CA ALA A 82 14.36 -1.40 7.08
C ALA A 82 14.41 -2.67 6.21
N PHE A 83 15.13 -2.63 5.09
CA PHE A 83 15.30 -3.73 4.13
C PHE A 83 13.99 -4.33 3.61
N THR A 84 12.95 -3.51 3.47
CA THR A 84 11.72 -3.87 2.75
C THR A 84 11.66 -3.11 1.43
N ASP A 85 10.84 -3.58 0.49
CA ASP A 85 10.61 -2.90 -0.80
C ASP A 85 10.12 -1.46 -0.64
N ASP A 86 9.38 -1.20 0.43
CA ASP A 86 8.82 0.11 0.73
C ASP A 86 9.82 1.07 1.41
N ALA A 87 11.05 0.64 1.72
CA ALA A 87 12.02 1.47 2.42
C ALA A 87 12.29 2.81 1.73
N LEU A 88 12.62 2.75 0.44
CA LEU A 88 12.87 3.93 -0.39
C LEU A 88 11.59 4.75 -0.58
N LEU A 89 10.44 4.09 -0.76
CA LEU A 89 9.16 4.77 -0.87
C LEU A 89 8.82 5.52 0.42
N CYS A 90 9.12 4.92 1.56
CA CYS A 90 8.85 5.50 2.86
C CYS A 90 9.71 6.76 3.08
N LEU A 91 11.02 6.66 2.87
CA LEU A 91 11.96 7.78 3.03
C LEU A 91 11.67 8.93 2.05
N THR A 92 11.27 8.62 0.82
CA THR A 92 11.08 9.63 -0.22
C THR A 92 9.66 10.19 -0.29
N SER A 93 8.63 9.41 0.03
CA SER A 93 7.24 9.78 -0.26
C SER A 93 6.35 9.84 0.98
N TRP A 94 6.65 9.06 2.03
CA TRP A 94 5.81 9.02 3.23
C TRP A 94 6.34 9.88 4.36
N MET A 95 7.67 10.02 4.47
CA MET A 95 8.29 10.95 5.40
C MET A 95 8.25 12.38 4.88
N ASN A 96 8.04 13.31 5.81
CA ASN A 96 8.26 14.71 5.55
C ASN A 96 9.78 14.93 5.46
N PRO A 97 10.30 15.65 4.45
CA PRO A 97 11.73 15.96 4.37
C PRO A 97 12.30 16.65 5.62
N ALA A 98 11.47 17.33 6.41
CA ALA A 98 11.88 17.93 7.68
C ALA A 98 12.13 16.90 8.80
N ASP A 99 11.55 15.71 8.68
CA ASP A 99 11.68 14.63 9.67
C ASP A 99 12.80 13.65 9.30
N VAL A 100 13.41 13.78 8.11
CA VAL A 100 14.53 12.95 7.66
C VAL A 100 15.84 13.62 8.09
N SER A 101 16.69 12.89 8.81
CA SER A 101 18.03 13.36 9.17
C SER A 101 18.86 13.82 7.97
N GLU A 102 19.68 14.87 8.13
CA GLU A 102 20.50 15.45 7.05
C GLU A 102 21.40 14.41 6.36
N ALA A 103 21.95 13.47 7.13
CA ALA A 103 22.77 12.39 6.60
C ALA A 103 21.97 11.44 5.70
N CYS A 104 20.75 11.07 6.12
CA CYS A 104 19.87 10.24 5.31
C CYS A 104 19.38 10.97 4.07
N ALA A 105 19.02 12.26 4.20
CA ALA A 105 18.59 13.09 3.09
C ALA A 105 19.69 13.26 2.01
N ALA A 106 20.96 13.36 2.42
CA ALA A 106 22.09 13.43 1.50
C ALA A 106 22.42 12.09 0.81
N ALA A 107 22.08 10.96 1.45
CA ALA A 107 22.29 9.62 0.90
C ALA A 107 21.16 9.17 -0.03
N LEU A 108 19.97 9.76 0.09
CA LEU A 108 18.86 9.47 -0.80
C LEU A 108 19.19 9.88 -2.25
N PRO A 109 18.79 9.08 -3.25
CA PRO A 109 18.92 9.49 -4.63
C PRO A 109 18.22 10.83 -4.81
N ALA A 110 18.95 11.81 -5.35
CA ALA A 110 18.45 13.16 -5.52
C ALA A 110 17.09 13.08 -6.21
N LYS A 111 16.04 13.56 -5.53
CA LYS A 111 14.78 13.82 -6.20
C LYS A 111 15.13 14.82 -7.30
N GLU A 112 15.12 14.40 -8.56
CA GLU A 112 14.93 15.36 -9.64
C GLU A 112 13.74 16.21 -9.20
N GLU A 113 14.01 17.49 -9.04
CA GLU A 113 13.06 18.49 -8.58
C GLU A 113 11.72 18.17 -9.21
N ALA A 114 10.73 17.93 -8.34
CA ALA A 114 9.39 17.50 -8.71
C ALA A 114 9.01 18.21 -10.01
N LYS A 115 9.05 17.46 -11.11
CA LYS A 115 8.63 17.92 -12.42
C LYS A 115 7.30 18.61 -12.19
N GLU A 116 7.30 19.92 -12.43
CA GLU A 116 6.25 20.88 -12.12
C GLU A 116 4.89 20.19 -12.12
N GLU A 117 4.11 20.38 -11.04
CA GLU A 117 2.73 19.92 -10.93
C GLU A 117 2.07 19.95 -12.31
N GLU A 118 1.95 18.78 -12.93
CA GLU A 118 1.39 18.69 -14.28
C GLU A 118 -0.02 19.23 -14.16
N GLU A 119 -0.21 20.45 -14.68
CA GLU A 119 -1.42 21.22 -14.56
C GLU A 119 -2.57 20.33 -15.02
N VAL A 120 -3.40 19.88 -14.06
CA VAL A 120 -4.42 18.87 -14.33
C VAL A 120 -5.44 19.51 -15.26
N ASP A 121 -5.35 19.17 -16.55
CA ASP A 121 -6.19 19.68 -17.62
C ASP A 121 -7.67 19.75 -17.22
N GLU A 122 -8.35 20.83 -17.60
CA GLU A 122 -9.74 21.12 -17.22
C GLU A 122 -10.69 19.95 -17.55
N ALA A 123 -10.43 19.19 -18.62
CA ALA A 123 -11.24 18.02 -18.97
C ALA A 123 -11.11 16.90 -17.93
N THR A 124 -9.93 16.75 -17.31
CA THR A 124 -9.70 15.80 -16.21
C THR A 124 -10.44 16.23 -14.95
N LEU A 125 -10.44 17.53 -14.63
CA LEU A 125 -11.22 18.08 -13.52
C LEU A 125 -12.73 17.90 -13.73
N LEU A 126 -13.24 18.16 -14.93
CA LEU A 126 -14.64 17.93 -15.31
C LEU A 126 -15.02 16.44 -15.20
N LYS A 127 -14.14 15.53 -15.65
CA LYS A 127 -14.36 14.08 -15.54
C LYS A 127 -14.38 13.63 -14.09
N ARG A 128 -13.49 14.17 -13.24
CA ARG A 128 -13.50 13.94 -11.78
C ARG A 128 -14.78 14.45 -11.13
N ALA A 129 -15.24 15.66 -11.50
CA ALA A 129 -16.48 16.24 -10.99
C ALA A 129 -17.70 15.39 -11.36
N ARG A 130 -17.81 14.94 -12.63
CA ARG A 130 -18.89 14.05 -13.09
C ARG A 130 -18.91 12.73 -12.32
N ARG A 131 -17.75 12.10 -12.12
CA ARG A 131 -17.63 10.85 -11.34
C ARG A 131 -18.04 11.06 -9.87
N LYS A 132 -17.61 12.16 -9.25
CA LYS A 132 -17.98 12.50 -7.87
C LYS A 132 -19.49 12.72 -7.74
N HIS A 133 -20.11 13.41 -8.69
CA HIS A 133 -21.56 13.63 -8.71
C HIS A 133 -22.33 12.31 -8.90
N ALA A 134 -21.91 11.46 -9.83
CA ALA A 134 -22.54 10.14 -10.05
C ALA A 134 -22.49 9.26 -8.80
N ARG A 135 -21.34 9.21 -8.11
CA ARG A 135 -21.18 8.48 -6.84
C ARG A 135 -22.10 9.00 -5.75
N LYS A 136 -22.23 10.32 -5.59
CA LYS A 136 -23.16 10.93 -4.62
C LYS A 136 -24.61 10.57 -4.91
N LYS A 137 -25.03 10.65 -6.17
CA LYS A 137 -26.40 10.29 -6.58
C LYS A 137 -26.71 8.82 -6.33
N ALA A 138 -25.77 7.93 -6.65
CA ALA A 138 -25.91 6.50 -6.37
C ALA A 138 -26.01 6.22 -4.84
N ALA A 139 -25.15 6.85 -4.04
CA ALA A 139 -25.18 6.70 -2.58
C ALA A 139 -26.51 7.19 -1.97
N GLU A 140 -27.06 8.29 -2.48
CA GLU A 140 -28.37 8.80 -2.03
C GLU A 140 -29.51 7.84 -2.38
N GLN A 141 -29.49 7.23 -3.58
CA GLN A 141 -30.48 6.24 -3.98
C GLN A 141 -30.43 4.98 -3.11
N VAL A 142 -29.22 4.49 -2.81
CA VAL A 142 -29.03 3.36 -1.89
C VAL A 142 -29.54 3.71 -0.49
N ARG A 143 -29.23 4.91 0.03
CA ARG A 143 -29.72 5.35 1.34
C ARG A 143 -31.26 5.40 1.38
N LYS A 144 -31.90 5.91 0.33
CA LYS A 144 -33.37 5.95 0.20
C LYS A 144 -34.00 4.56 0.13
N LEU A 145 -33.35 3.60 -0.54
CA LEU A 145 -33.83 2.22 -0.62
C LEU A 145 -33.72 1.52 0.75
N ASN A 146 -32.59 1.69 1.44
CA ASN A 146 -32.40 1.13 2.78
C ASN A 146 -33.43 1.71 3.77
N GLU A 147 -33.63 3.03 3.78
CA GLU A 147 -34.61 3.67 4.68
C GLU A 147 -36.06 3.22 4.41
N LYS A 148 -36.41 2.92 3.15
CA LYS A 148 -37.72 2.36 2.80
C LYS A 148 -37.86 0.91 3.28
N ASN A 149 -36.83 0.08 3.11
CA ASN A 149 -36.82 -1.31 3.57
C ASN A 149 -36.93 -1.41 5.10
N ASP A 150 -36.23 -0.55 5.85
CA ASP A 150 -36.31 -0.49 7.31
C ASP A 150 -37.70 -0.04 7.82
N LYS A 151 -38.36 0.87 7.09
CA LYS A 151 -39.73 1.31 7.44
C LYS A 151 -40.78 0.23 7.14
N SER A 152 -40.60 -0.58 6.11
CA SER A 152 -41.49 -1.71 5.81
C SER A 152 -41.30 -2.92 6.73
N ALA A 153 -40.18 -3.00 7.45
CA ALA A 153 -39.85 -4.12 8.34
C ALA A 153 -40.41 -3.99 9.77
N LYS A 154 -41.09 -2.89 10.16
CA LYS A 154 -41.75 -2.79 11.48
C LYS A 154 -43.04 -3.62 11.52
N PRO A 155 -43.12 -4.73 12.28
CA PRO A 155 -44.33 -5.53 12.36
C PRO A 155 -45.43 -4.77 13.10
N LYS A 156 -46.61 -4.65 12.48
CA LYS A 156 -47.84 -4.18 13.14
C LYS A 156 -48.13 -5.13 14.31
N LYS A 157 -47.90 -4.69 15.54
CA LYS A 157 -48.32 -5.37 16.78
C LYS A 157 -49.85 -5.54 16.75
N LYS A 158 -50.34 -6.64 16.18
CA LYS A 158 -51.74 -7.06 16.35
C LYS A 158 -51.86 -7.66 17.74
N ALA A 159 -52.57 -6.94 18.59
CA ALA A 159 -53.01 -7.36 19.91
C ALA A 159 -53.66 -8.76 19.86
N LYS A 160 -53.14 -9.70 20.64
CA LYS A 160 -53.85 -10.94 20.99
C LYS A 160 -54.05 -10.97 22.50
N LYS A 161 -55.15 -10.36 22.94
CA LYS A 161 -55.71 -10.47 24.28
C LYS A 161 -56.08 -11.94 24.51
N ARG A 162 -55.23 -12.72 25.18
CA ARG A 162 -55.61 -14.05 25.70
C ARG A 162 -56.16 -13.86 27.10
N LYS A 163 -57.48 -14.04 27.17
CA LYS A 163 -58.32 -14.03 28.37
C LYS A 163 -57.87 -15.19 29.27
N SER A 164 -57.56 -14.85 30.52
CA SER A 164 -57.36 -15.76 31.63
C SER A 164 -58.66 -16.54 31.92
N THR A 165 -58.58 -17.87 31.97
CA THR A 165 -59.50 -18.69 32.77
C THR A 165 -58.73 -19.86 33.38
N SER A 166 -58.82 -19.89 34.70
CA SER A 166 -58.32 -20.84 35.69
C SER A 166 -58.97 -22.23 35.57
N SER A 167 -58.22 -23.25 36.01
CA SER A 167 -58.60 -24.57 36.60
C SER A 167 -57.83 -25.70 35.91
N GLY A 168 -57.09 -26.63 36.52
CA GLY A 168 -56.77 -27.03 37.88
C GLY A 168 -56.15 -28.45 37.80
N GLY A 169 -55.38 -28.90 38.80
CA GLY A 169 -55.08 -30.34 38.98
C GLY A 169 -53.62 -30.76 39.25
N TYR A 170 -53.24 -30.69 40.53
CA TYR A 170 -52.52 -31.66 41.41
C TYR A 170 -51.71 -32.88 40.87
N GLY A 171 -50.58 -33.17 41.55
CA GLY A 171 -49.84 -34.44 41.62
C GLY A 171 -48.34 -34.25 41.37
N ASP A 172 -47.49 -33.98 42.38
CA ASP A 172 -46.83 -34.91 43.32
C ASP A 172 -45.94 -35.98 42.64
N ASP A 173 -44.66 -35.97 43.05
CA ASP A 173 -43.79 -37.11 43.39
C ASP A 173 -42.36 -37.03 42.84
N LEU A 174 -41.44 -36.78 43.79
CA LEU A 174 -40.04 -37.24 43.95
C LEU A 174 -39.05 -37.12 42.78
#